data_AF-A0A3A1UYM1-F1
#
_entry.id   AF-A0A3A1UYM1-F1
#
_cell.length_a   1.000
_cell.length_b   1.000
_cell.length_c   1.000
_cell.angle_alpha   90.00
_cell.angle_beta   90.00
_cell.angle_gamma   90.00
#
_symmetry.space_group_name_H-M   'P 1'
#
loop_
_entity.id
_entity.type
_entity.pdbx_description
1 polymer ?
#
loop_
_entity_poly.entity_id
_entity_poly.type
_entity_poly.pdbx_seq_one_letter_code
_entity_poly.pdbx_strand_id
1 'polypeptide(L)'
;MAQLTEFEWDKMYVFYPYISREEMERRIGREWTTYSYIGYYVFQKTSLGDHPLNDDSVNKIVFTNGNKIVLDVTFYRDQVDLTQLKPLINREEAKFLVQDSVLKQMGAD
;
A
#
# COMPACT_ATOMS: atom_id res chain seq x y z
N MET A 1 -16.43 -10.97 -10.16
CA MET A 1 -16.80 -9.74 -9.44
C MET A 1 -15.82 -9.58 -8.30
N ALA A 2 -15.16 -8.43 -8.17
CA ALA A 2 -14.26 -8.19 -7.05
C ALA A 2 -15.10 -8.05 -5.77
N GLN A 3 -14.82 -8.89 -4.77
CA GLN A 3 -15.45 -8.78 -3.47
C GLN A 3 -14.78 -7.60 -2.75
N LEU A 4 -15.55 -6.58 -2.39
CA LEU A 4 -15.05 -5.46 -1.60
C LEU A 4 -14.83 -5.97 -0.18
N THR A 5 -13.59 -5.90 0.30
CA THR A 5 -13.25 -6.24 1.68
C THR A 5 -13.30 -4.97 2.51
N GLU A 6 -14.22 -4.89 3.45
CA GLU A 6 -14.19 -3.86 4.48
C GLU A 6 -13.13 -4.22 5.53
N PHE A 7 -12.26 -3.26 5.85
CA PHE A 7 -11.30 -3.39 6.93
C PHE A 7 -11.06 -2.03 7.59
N GLU A 8 -10.72 -2.05 8.88
CA GLU A 8 -10.47 -0.84 9.65
C GLU A 8 -9.02 -0.38 9.49
N TRP A 9 -8.85 0.88 9.07
CA TRP A 9 -7.57 1.54 8.90
C TRP A 9 -7.66 3.04 9.21
N ASP A 10 -6.53 3.71 9.50
CA ASP A 10 -6.43 5.13 9.83
C ASP A 10 -5.50 5.91 8.88
N LYS A 11 -4.41 5.29 8.44
CA LYS A 11 -3.44 5.88 7.51
C LYS A 11 -3.15 4.96 6.34
N MET A 12 -2.92 5.58 5.19
CA MET A 12 -2.45 4.95 3.96
C MET A 12 -1.10 5.55 3.60
N TYR A 13 -0.08 4.71 3.53
CA TYR A 13 1.27 5.05 3.11
C TYR A 13 1.46 4.63 1.65
N VAL A 14 2.00 5.53 0.84
CA VAL A 14 2.34 5.29 -0.56
C VAL A 14 3.86 5.27 -0.69
N PHE A 15 4.37 4.13 -1.15
CA PHE A 15 5.78 3.93 -1.43
C PHE A 15 5.99 3.80 -2.94
N TYR A 16 6.80 4.72 -3.46
CA TYR A 16 7.29 4.68 -4.83
C TYR A 16 8.32 3.57 -5.01
N PRO A 17 8.70 3.26 -6.27
CA PRO A 17 9.78 2.34 -6.53
C PRO A 17 11.07 2.82 -5.86
N TYR A 18 11.94 1.87 -5.60
CA TYR A 18 13.28 1.98 -5.05
C TYR A 18 13.33 2.34 -3.57
N ILE A 19 12.22 2.11 -2.86
CA ILE A 19 12.15 2.25 -1.42
C ILE A 19 12.35 0.87 -0.78
N SER A 20 13.49 0.71 -0.11
CA SER A 20 13.80 -0.53 0.60
C SER A 20 12.83 -0.78 1.75
N ARG A 21 12.69 -2.05 2.14
CA ARG A 21 11.86 -2.44 3.29
C ARG A 21 12.22 -1.70 4.58
N GLU A 22 13.50 -1.57 4.88
CA GLU A 22 13.98 -0.86 6.08
C GLU A 22 13.54 0.62 6.08
N GLU A 23 13.55 1.27 4.91
CA GLU A 23 13.04 2.63 4.74
C GLU A 23 11.51 2.68 4.96
N MET A 24 10.76 1.72 4.42
CA MET A 24 9.32 1.62 4.64
C MET A 24 8.97 1.45 6.12
N GLU A 25 9.65 0.52 6.79
CA GLU A 25 9.52 0.23 8.22
C GLU A 25 9.85 1.47 9.06
N ARG A 26 10.90 2.21 8.70
CA ARG A 26 11.26 3.47 9.37
C ARG A 26 10.21 4.56 9.20
N ARG A 27 9.62 4.72 8.00
CA ARG A 27 8.58 5.73 7.75
C ARG A 27 7.27 5.43 8.46
N ILE A 28 6.93 4.14 8.57
CA ILE A 28 5.76 3.69 9.34
C ILE A 28 6.05 3.68 10.85
N GLY A 29 7.32 3.55 11.23
CA GLY A 29 7.75 3.42 12.62
C GLY A 29 7.53 2.01 13.18
N ARG A 30 7.46 0.99 12.32
CA ARG A 30 7.22 -0.40 12.73
C ARG A 30 7.73 -1.42 11.72
N GLU A 31 8.22 -2.55 12.24
CA GLU A 31 8.62 -3.72 11.46
C GLU A 31 7.43 -4.50 10.89
N TRP A 32 7.59 -5.02 9.68
CA TRP A 32 6.65 -6.00 9.11
C TRP A 32 6.83 -7.35 9.80
N THR A 33 5.86 -7.76 10.61
CA THR A 33 5.88 -9.10 11.21
C THR A 33 4.89 -10.03 10.50
N THR A 34 5.32 -11.27 10.24
CA THR A 34 4.54 -12.32 9.58
C THR A 34 3.23 -12.67 10.29
N TYR A 35 3.12 -12.29 11.57
CA TYR A 35 1.96 -12.54 12.43
C TYR A 35 0.94 -11.40 12.44
N SER A 36 1.17 -10.28 11.74
CA SER A 36 0.46 -9.03 12.04
C SER A 36 -0.83 -8.77 11.27
N TYR A 37 -1.10 -9.38 10.11
CA TYR A 37 -2.36 -9.14 9.37
C TYR A 37 -2.62 -10.09 8.19
N ILE A 38 -3.89 -10.16 7.79
CA ILE A 38 -4.44 -11.02 6.72
C ILE A 38 -3.73 -10.82 5.37
N GLY A 39 -3.30 -9.60 5.06
CA GLY A 39 -2.59 -9.28 3.82
C GLY A 39 -1.34 -10.13 3.58
N TYR A 40 -0.64 -10.56 4.64
CA TYR A 40 0.48 -11.48 4.55
C TYR A 40 0.09 -12.81 3.86
N TYR A 41 -1.06 -13.38 4.20
CA TYR A 41 -1.52 -14.65 3.64
C TYR A 41 -2.17 -14.49 2.26
N VAL A 42 -2.82 -13.36 2.02
CA VAL A 42 -3.54 -13.09 0.77
C VAL A 42 -2.56 -12.80 -0.37
N PHE A 43 -1.55 -11.95 -0.16
CA PHE A 43 -0.68 -11.49 -1.24
C PHE A 43 0.59 -12.33 -1.43
N GLN A 44 1.13 -13.00 -0.39
CA GLN A 44 2.23 -13.94 -0.62
C GLN A 44 1.83 -15.19 -1.40
N LYS A 45 0.56 -15.61 -1.32
CA LYS A 45 0.09 -16.76 -2.10
C LYS A 45 -0.19 -16.43 -3.56
N THR A 46 -0.40 -15.16 -3.91
CA THR A 46 -0.72 -14.73 -5.28
C THR A 46 0.50 -14.24 -6.07
N SER A 47 1.62 -13.95 -5.42
CA SER A 47 2.87 -13.62 -6.12
C SER A 47 3.67 -14.88 -6.44
N LEU A 48 3.58 -15.31 -7.70
CA LEU A 48 4.54 -16.22 -8.34
C LEU A 48 5.98 -15.74 -8.10
N GLY A 49 6.80 -16.56 -7.43
CA GLY A 49 8.27 -16.54 -7.49
C GLY A 49 8.96 -15.37 -6.76
N ASP A 50 9.97 -15.72 -5.95
CA ASP A 50 10.94 -14.82 -5.29
C ASP A 50 10.42 -13.51 -4.69
N HIS A 51 10.14 -13.57 -3.38
CA HIS A 51 10.07 -12.44 -2.42
C HIS A 51 9.97 -11.01 -3.01
N PRO A 52 8.79 -10.58 -3.52
CA PRO A 52 8.56 -9.20 -3.95
C PRO A 52 8.64 -8.16 -2.82
N LEU A 53 8.94 -8.57 -1.59
CA LEU A 53 9.29 -7.68 -0.49
C LEU A 53 10.71 -7.10 -0.61
N ASN A 54 11.56 -7.70 -1.45
CA ASN A 54 12.92 -7.23 -1.76
C ASN A 54 13.04 -6.68 -3.19
N ASP A 55 11.96 -6.72 -3.97
CA ASP A 55 11.96 -6.15 -5.32
C ASP A 55 11.69 -4.65 -5.22
N ASP A 56 12.77 -3.90 -5.10
CA ASP A 56 12.77 -2.44 -5.06
C ASP A 56 12.23 -1.82 -6.36
N SER A 57 11.81 -2.56 -7.38
CA SER A 57 11.26 -2.00 -8.63
C SER A 57 9.75 -1.73 -8.61
N VAL A 58 9.06 -2.04 -7.51
CA VAL A 58 7.60 -2.01 -7.39
C VAL A 58 7.07 -0.80 -6.61
N ASN A 59 5.84 -0.40 -6.92
CA ASN A 59 5.08 0.50 -6.06
C ASN A 59 4.42 -0.30 -4.93
N LYS A 60 4.24 0.31 -3.75
CA LYS A 60 3.50 -0.31 -2.65
C LYS A 60 2.56 0.67 -1.95
N ILE A 61 1.35 0.22 -1.64
CA ILE A 61 0.42 0.91 -0.75
C ILE A 61 0.30 0.10 0.53
N VAL A 62 0.39 0.77 1.68
CA VAL A 62 0.32 0.14 3.00
C VAL A 62 -0.71 0.84 3.85
N PHE A 63 -1.67 0.10 4.37
CA PHE A 63 -2.68 0.58 5.28
C PHE A 63 -2.32 0.20 6.71
N THR A 64 -2.46 1.16 7.62
CA THR A 64 -2.29 0.95 9.05
C THR A 64 -3.58 1.19 9.81
N ASN A 65 -3.67 0.69 11.03
CA ASN A 65 -4.66 1.07 12.03
C ASN A 65 -3.93 1.28 13.36
N GLY A 66 -3.75 2.55 13.75
CA GLY A 66 -2.87 2.95 14.83
C GLY A 66 -1.45 2.45 14.54
N ASN A 67 -0.93 1.60 15.43
CA ASN A 67 0.41 1.06 15.27
C ASN A 67 0.45 -0.26 14.51
N LYS A 68 -0.64 -0.75 13.91
CA LYS A 68 -0.64 -2.06 13.22
C LYS A 68 -0.73 -1.87 11.72
N ILE A 69 0.08 -2.63 10.97
CA ILE A 69 -0.13 -2.78 9.52
C ILE A 69 -1.31 -3.73 9.35
N VAL A 70 -2.28 -3.36 8.52
CA VAL A 70 -3.52 -4.15 8.31
C VAL A 70 -3.65 -4.66 6.88
N LEU A 71 -3.00 -4.01 5.92
CA LEU A 71 -2.96 -4.43 4.53
C LEU A 71 -1.73 -3.82 3.85
N ASP A 72 -1.11 -4.56 2.95
CA ASP A 72 -0.15 -4.04 1.99
C ASP A 72 -0.45 -4.60 0.60
N VAL A 73 -0.30 -3.77 -0.42
CA VAL A 73 -0.55 -4.14 -1.81
C VAL A 73 0.64 -3.68 -2.64
N THR A 74 1.23 -4.62 -3.37
CA THR A 74 2.33 -4.34 -4.30
C THR A 74 1.79 -4.24 -5.72
N PHE A 75 2.26 -3.23 -6.46
CA PHE A 75 1.92 -3.01 -7.87
C PHE A 75 3.18 -2.96 -8.71
N TYR A 76 3.18 -3.61 -9.86
CA TYR A 76 4.23 -3.40 -10.85
C TYR A 76 4.12 -1.99 -11.44
N ARG A 77 5.28 -1.40 -11.79
CA ARG A 77 5.37 -0.02 -12.28
C ARG A 77 4.60 0.22 -13.58
N ASP A 78 4.43 -0.81 -14.39
CA ASP A 78 3.67 -0.78 -15.65
C ASP A 78 2.15 -0.92 -15.44
N GLN A 79 1.69 -1.30 -14.25
CA GLN A 79 0.28 -1.51 -13.94
C GLN A 79 -0.39 -0.28 -13.34
N VAL A 80 0.32 0.46 -12.48
CA VAL A 80 -0.24 1.58 -11.72
C VAL A 80 0.80 2.69 -11.55
N ASP A 81 0.41 3.92 -11.92
CA ASP A 81 1.16 5.14 -11.63
C ASP A 81 0.63 5.78 -10.33
N LEU A 82 1.45 5.74 -9.27
CA LEU A 82 1.14 6.34 -7.98
C LEU A 82 1.82 7.70 -7.76
N THR A 83 2.59 8.22 -8.72
CA THR A 83 3.45 9.41 -8.56
C THR A 83 2.70 10.69 -8.18
N GLN A 84 1.38 10.73 -8.41
CA GLN A 84 0.52 11.87 -8.11
C GLN A 84 -0.07 11.83 -6.68
N LEU A 85 0.13 10.76 -5.93
CA LEU A 85 -0.42 10.63 -4.58
C LEU A 85 0.52 11.21 -3.53
N LYS A 86 -0.03 11.62 -2.39
CA LYS A 86 0.80 11.97 -1.23
C LYS A 86 1.42 10.70 -0.62
N PRO A 87 2.66 10.75 -0.11
CA PRO A 87 3.29 9.61 0.57
C PRO A 87 2.54 9.10 1.81
N LEU A 88 1.70 9.95 2.42
CA LEU A 88 0.88 9.64 3.57
C LEU A 88 -0.49 10.32 3.41
N ILE A 89 -1.55 9.54 3.55
CA ILE A 89 -2.94 9.99 3.42
C ILE A 89 -3.73 9.45 4.62
N ASN A 90 -4.39 10.33 5.37
CA ASN A 90 -5.31 9.95 6.43
C ASN A 90 -6.62 9.43 5.83
N ARG A 91 -7.32 8.52 6.51
CA ARG A 91 -8.58 7.95 6.01
C ARG A 91 -9.63 9.00 5.63
N GLU A 92 -9.70 10.10 6.37
CA GLU A 92 -10.64 11.20 6.11
C GLU A 92 -10.35 11.92 4.78
N GLU A 93 -9.08 11.94 4.36
CA GLU A 93 -8.57 12.57 3.13
C GLU A 93 -8.48 11.57 1.95
N ALA A 94 -8.77 10.30 2.19
CA ALA A 94 -8.59 9.21 1.22
C ALA A 94 -9.77 9.09 0.26
N LYS A 95 -10.08 10.21 -0.41
CA LYS A 95 -11.11 10.30 -1.45
C LYS A 95 -10.41 10.32 -2.80
N PHE A 96 -10.73 9.37 -3.67
CA PHE A 96 -10.07 9.23 -4.95
C PHE A 96 -11.07 9.21 -6.10
N LEU A 97 -10.71 9.85 -7.20
CA LEU A 97 -11.38 9.72 -8.49
C LEU A 97 -10.58 8.75 -9.35
N VAL A 98 -11.28 7.80 -9.95
CA VAL A 98 -10.72 6.92 -10.97
C VAL A 98 -11.08 7.52 -12.33
N GLN A 99 -10.07 7.97 -13.08
CA GLN A 99 -10.23 8.53 -14.41
C GLN A 99 -9.16 7.94 -15.33
N ASP A 100 -9.55 7.33 -16.45
CA ASP A 100 -8.62 6.75 -17.44
C ASP A 100 -7.58 5.79 -16.82
N SER A 101 -8.02 4.97 -15.86
CA SER A 101 -7.16 4.05 -15.07
C SER A 101 -6.11 4.74 -14.18
N VAL A 102 -6.20 6.06 -14.02
CA VAL A 102 -5.37 6.86 -13.10
C VAL A 102 -6.17 7.17 -11.84
N LEU A 103 -5.55 6.97 -10.69
CA LEU A 103 -6.13 7.26 -9.39
C LEU A 103 -5.68 8.65 -8.94
N LYS A 104 -6.61 9.60 -8.85
CA LYS A 104 -6.34 10.99 -8.45
C LYS A 104 -6.94 11.26 -7.08
N GLN A 105 -6.13 11.75 -6.13
CA GLN A 105 -6.63 12.21 -4.84
C GLN A 105 -7.49 13.46 -5.05
N MET A 106 -8.71 13.45 -4.53
CA MET A 106 -9.57 14.62 -4.48
C MET A 106 -8.98 15.61 -3.47
N GLY A 107 -8.87 16.88 -3.86
CA GLY A 107 -8.45 17.93 -2.93
C GLY A 107 -9.31 17.91 -1.68
N ALA A 108 -8.67 17.97 -0.51
CA ALA A 108 -9.36 18.34 0.72
C ALA A 108 -9.62 19.85 0.60
N ASP A 109 -10.87 20.22 0.36
CA ASP A 109 -11.34 21.61 0.47
C ASP A 109 -11.12 22.15 1.90
#